data_AF-M0HGR9-F1
#
_entry.id   AF-M0HGR9-F1
#
_cell.length_a   1.000
_cell.length_b   1.000
_cell.length_c   1.000
_cell.angle_alpha   90.00
_cell.angle_beta   90.00
_cell.angle_gamma   90.00
#
_symmetry.space_group_name_H-M   'P 1'
#
loop_
_entity.id
_entity.type
_entity.pdbx_description
1 polymer ?
#
loop_
_entity_poly.entity_id
_entity_poly.type
_entity_poly.pdbx_seq_one_letter_code
_entity_poly.pdbx_strand_id
1 'polypeptide(L)'
;MTDRDETTTERSPDADEPARGDTFGVGVHVTETELRFVVNVPSDIDSGWTDPDEFQRLVERATWERLDQEQVLRTIATHNPVDETVFLGRITLTPDGTVVAHDLREPVFDAE
;
A
#
# COMPACT_ATOMS: atom_id res chain seq x y z
N MET A 1 -3.43 34.91 48.91
CA MET A 1 -3.42 35.67 47.65
C MET A 1 -2.15 35.31 46.91
N THR A 2 -2.22 34.27 46.08
CA THR A 2 -1.46 34.12 44.83
C THR A 2 -2.31 33.19 43.98
N ASP A 3 -3.06 33.83 43.10
CA ASP A 3 -3.65 33.26 41.92
C ASP A 3 -2.50 33.11 40.89
N ARG A 4 -2.31 31.91 40.35
CA ARG A 4 -1.52 31.69 39.14
C ARG A 4 -2.19 30.56 38.36
N ASP A 5 -3.36 30.89 37.84
CA ASP A 5 -3.92 30.23 36.67
C ASP A 5 -3.10 30.74 35.46
N GLU A 6 -2.19 29.91 34.96
CA GLU A 6 -1.54 30.10 33.67
C GLU A 6 -2.02 29.00 32.72
N THR A 7 -3.12 29.32 32.05
CA THR A 7 -3.37 29.09 30.62
C THR A 7 -2.63 27.93 29.95
N THR A 8 -3.41 26.91 29.59
CA THR A 8 -3.48 26.35 28.23
C THR A 8 -2.19 26.44 27.40
N THR A 9 -1.44 25.34 27.38
CA THR A 9 -0.94 24.82 26.12
C THR A 9 -1.70 23.54 25.85
N GLU A 10 -2.81 23.70 25.13
CA GLU A 10 -3.23 22.73 24.14
C GLU A 10 -2.03 22.50 23.21
N ARG A 11 -1.26 21.47 23.50
CA ARG A 11 -0.66 20.67 22.45
C ARG A 11 -0.81 19.24 22.92
N SER A 12 -1.93 18.66 22.51
CA SER A 12 -2.09 17.21 22.39
C SER A 12 -0.72 16.58 22.11
N PRO A 13 -0.28 15.58 22.89
CA PRO A 13 0.82 14.75 22.47
C PRO A 13 0.33 13.90 21.27
N ASP A 14 0.08 14.53 20.12
CA ASP A 14 0.20 13.90 18.81
C ASP A 14 1.69 13.67 18.55
N ALA A 15 2.31 12.85 19.41
CA ALA A 15 3.69 12.40 19.29
C ALA A 15 3.83 10.92 19.72
N ASP A 16 2.69 10.28 20.02
CA ASP A 16 2.47 8.86 19.74
C ASP A 16 1.67 8.79 18.43
N GLU A 17 2.21 9.38 17.36
CA GLU A 17 1.72 9.05 16.02
C GLU A 17 2.17 7.60 15.77
N PRO A 18 1.27 6.60 15.79
CA PRO A 18 1.66 5.23 15.53
C PRO A 18 2.32 5.25 14.17
N ALA A 19 3.60 4.85 14.09
CA ALA A 19 4.45 4.84 12.89
C ALA A 19 3.60 4.99 11.63
N ARG A 20 3.45 6.24 11.15
CA ARG A 20 2.54 6.56 10.05
C ARG A 20 3.04 5.76 8.85
N GLY A 21 2.41 4.62 8.59
CA GLY A 21 2.83 3.74 7.52
C GLY A 21 2.78 4.50 6.19
N ASP A 22 3.69 4.17 5.30
CA ASP A 22 3.71 4.73 3.96
C ASP A 22 2.63 4.05 3.11
N THR A 23 1.97 4.82 2.24
CA THR A 23 0.91 4.29 1.37
C THR A 23 1.46 4.00 -0.02
N PHE A 24 1.45 2.73 -0.41
CA PHE A 24 1.93 2.23 -1.67
C PHE A 24 0.76 1.89 -2.59
N GLY A 25 0.83 2.31 -3.85
CA GLY A 25 -0.06 1.79 -4.88
C GLY A 25 0.44 0.43 -5.33
N VAL A 26 -0.45 -0.55 -5.47
CA VAL A 26 -0.10 -1.87 -5.98
C VAL A 26 -0.93 -2.21 -7.21
N GLY A 27 -0.30 -2.89 -8.16
CA GLY A 27 -0.93 -3.28 -9.40
C GLY A 27 -0.21 -4.45 -10.07
N VAL A 28 -0.81 -4.93 -11.14
CA VAL A 28 -0.23 -5.96 -12.00
C VAL A 28 -0.13 -5.36 -13.40
N HIS A 29 1.11 -5.22 -13.87
CA HIS A 29 1.40 -4.84 -15.23
C HIS A 29 1.30 -6.07 -16.14
N VAL A 30 0.44 -5.99 -17.13
CA VAL A 30 0.20 -7.07 -18.09
C VAL A 30 1.03 -6.80 -19.33
N THR A 31 2.00 -7.67 -19.60
CA THR A 31 2.73 -7.65 -20.88
C THR A 31 2.05 -8.59 -21.87
N GLU A 32 2.54 -8.60 -23.11
CA GLU A 32 2.05 -9.50 -24.16
C GLU A 32 2.16 -10.99 -23.78
N THR A 33 3.06 -11.33 -22.85
CA THR A 33 3.39 -12.72 -22.52
C THR A 33 3.34 -13.04 -21.03
N GLU A 34 3.35 -12.03 -20.14
CA GLU A 34 3.58 -12.24 -18.70
C GLU A 34 2.81 -11.23 -17.84
N LEU A 35 2.57 -11.60 -16.57
CA LEU A 35 1.96 -10.75 -15.55
C LEU A 35 3.05 -10.36 -14.54
N ARG A 36 3.30 -9.06 -14.36
CA ARG A 36 4.32 -8.54 -13.44
C ARG A 36 3.69 -7.72 -12.34
N PHE A 37 3.92 -8.12 -11.08
CA PHE A 37 3.54 -7.30 -9.94
C PHE A 37 4.35 -6.00 -9.93
N VAL A 38 3.67 -4.86 -9.82
CA VAL A 38 4.28 -3.54 -9.79
C VAL A 38 3.80 -2.78 -8.57
N VAL A 39 4.72 -2.09 -7.93
CA VAL A 39 4.45 -1.21 -6.80
C VAL A 39 4.74 0.22 -7.22
N ASN A 40 3.73 1.06 -7.14
CA ASN A 40 3.84 2.48 -7.35
C ASN A 40 4.17 3.15 -6.02
N VAL A 41 5.41 3.64 -5.92
CA VAL A 41 5.96 4.30 -4.74
C VAL A 41 5.73 5.81 -4.90
N PRO A 42 4.95 6.46 -4.01
CA PRO A 42 4.83 7.91 -4.05
C PRO A 42 6.18 8.57 -3.76
N SER A 43 6.42 9.75 -4.31
CA SER A 43 7.69 10.46 -4.14
C SER A 43 7.95 10.94 -2.70
N ASP A 44 6.93 10.91 -1.84
CA ASP A 44 6.94 11.40 -0.45
C ASP A 44 7.07 10.23 0.55
N ILE A 45 7.96 9.28 0.24
CA ILE A 45 8.24 8.12 1.08
C ILE A 45 9.29 8.46 2.13
N ASP A 46 9.02 8.03 3.36
CA ASP A 46 10.02 8.10 4.41
C ASP A 46 11.23 7.23 4.07
N SER A 47 12.44 7.78 4.23
CA SER A 47 13.72 7.12 3.85
C SER A 47 14.04 5.83 4.64
N GLY A 48 13.10 5.31 5.45
CA GLY A 48 13.23 4.06 6.20
C GLY A 48 13.28 2.80 5.32
N TRP A 49 12.78 2.88 4.09
CA TRP A 49 12.84 1.79 3.10
C TRP A 49 14.22 1.72 2.44
N THR A 50 15.17 1.15 3.18
CA THR A 50 16.59 1.11 2.78
C THR A 50 16.87 0.01 1.75
N ASP A 51 16.05 -1.05 1.73
CA ASP A 51 16.28 -2.23 0.88
C ASP A 51 15.12 -2.43 -0.10
N PRO A 52 15.30 -2.13 -1.39
CA PRO A 52 14.21 -2.14 -2.38
C PRO A 52 13.67 -3.56 -2.63
N ASP A 53 14.53 -4.56 -2.55
CA ASP A 53 14.19 -5.97 -2.71
C ASP A 53 13.38 -6.49 -1.51
N GLU A 54 13.77 -6.14 -0.28
CA GLU A 54 13.00 -6.48 0.92
C GLU A 54 11.63 -5.80 0.94
N PHE A 55 11.62 -4.51 0.65
CA PHE A 55 10.40 -3.73 0.47
C PHE A 55 9.42 -4.38 -0.53
N GLN A 56 9.90 -4.72 -1.73
CA GLN A 56 9.05 -5.35 -2.74
C GLN A 56 8.43 -6.64 -2.22
N ARG A 57 9.24 -7.52 -1.62
CA ARG A 57 8.74 -8.79 -1.06
C ARG A 57 7.73 -8.57 0.06
N LEU A 58 7.93 -7.57 0.92
CA LEU A 58 7.00 -7.25 2.02
C LEU A 58 5.65 -6.76 1.48
N VAL A 59 5.65 -5.82 0.54
CA VAL A 59 4.41 -5.31 -0.07
C VAL A 59 3.69 -6.39 -0.86
N GLU A 60 4.44 -7.16 -1.65
CA GLU A 60 3.88 -8.28 -2.42
C GLU A 60 3.21 -9.28 -1.49
N ARG A 61 3.94 -9.76 -0.47
CA ARG A 61 3.39 -10.68 0.52
C ARG A 61 2.16 -10.10 1.21
N ALA A 62 2.23 -8.87 1.71
CA ALA A 62 1.12 -8.23 2.40
C ALA A 62 -0.10 -8.05 1.51
N THR A 63 0.10 -7.85 0.21
CA THR A 63 -0.98 -7.78 -0.78
C THR A 63 -1.63 -9.15 -0.95
N TRP A 64 -0.84 -10.21 -1.14
CA TRP A 64 -1.35 -11.58 -1.30
C TRP A 64 -1.87 -12.22 0.00
N GLU A 65 -1.52 -11.66 1.17
CA GLU A 65 -2.16 -12.01 2.44
C GLU A 65 -3.58 -11.43 2.56
N ARG A 66 -3.96 -10.47 1.70
CA ARG A 66 -5.30 -9.84 1.67
C ARG A 66 -6.11 -10.17 0.43
N LEU A 67 -5.45 -10.39 -0.70
CA LEU A 67 -6.04 -10.77 -1.96
C LEU A 67 -5.58 -12.18 -2.35
N ASP A 68 -6.48 -12.95 -2.95
CA ASP A 68 -6.10 -14.26 -3.50
C ASP A 68 -5.31 -14.08 -4.80
N GLN A 69 -4.01 -14.40 -4.75
CA GLN A 69 -3.09 -14.20 -5.88
C GLN A 69 -3.56 -14.98 -7.11
N GLU A 70 -4.00 -16.23 -6.96
CA GLU A 70 -4.42 -17.06 -8.10
C GLU A 70 -5.68 -16.50 -8.76
N GLN A 71 -6.66 -16.07 -7.97
CA GLN A 71 -7.90 -15.47 -8.45
C GLN A 71 -7.65 -14.14 -9.16
N VAL A 72 -6.80 -13.26 -8.59
CA VAL A 72 -6.44 -11.99 -9.21
C VAL A 72 -5.74 -12.22 -10.55
N LEU A 73 -4.69 -13.06 -10.57
CA LEU A 73 -3.94 -13.34 -11.80
C LEU A 73 -4.82 -14.03 -12.84
N ARG A 74 -5.69 -14.97 -12.46
CA ARG A 74 -6.66 -15.60 -13.35
C ARG A 74 -7.63 -14.59 -13.95
N THR A 75 -8.15 -13.68 -13.15
CA THR A 75 -9.11 -12.66 -13.59
C THR A 75 -8.48 -11.74 -14.63
N ILE A 76 -7.24 -11.30 -14.37
CA ILE A 76 -6.46 -10.49 -15.31
C ILE A 76 -6.11 -11.27 -16.58
N ALA A 77 -5.64 -12.51 -16.44
CA ALA A 77 -5.33 -13.40 -17.56
C ALA A 77 -6.56 -13.81 -18.38
N THR A 78 -7.77 -13.68 -17.83
CA THR A 78 -9.01 -13.92 -18.57
C THR A 78 -9.35 -12.72 -19.45
N HIS A 79 -9.17 -11.50 -18.93
CA HIS A 79 -9.49 -10.27 -19.66
C HIS A 79 -8.36 -9.82 -20.60
N ASN A 80 -7.12 -10.25 -20.37
CA ASN A 80 -5.93 -9.92 -21.16
C ASN A 80 -5.86 -8.43 -21.57
N PRO A 81 -5.86 -7.48 -20.61
CA PRO A 81 -5.65 -6.08 -20.94
C PRO A 81 -4.15 -5.87 -21.24
N VAL A 82 -3.70 -6.36 -22.40
CA VAL A 82 -2.29 -6.32 -22.81
C VAL A 82 -1.79 -4.89 -22.84
N ASP A 83 -0.58 -4.66 -22.31
CA ASP A 83 0.07 -3.35 -22.14
C ASP A 83 -0.62 -2.43 -21.12
N GLU A 84 -1.56 -2.97 -20.34
CA GLU A 84 -2.24 -2.23 -19.28
C GLU A 84 -1.69 -2.57 -17.90
N THR A 85 -1.77 -1.60 -16.98
CA THR A 85 -1.50 -1.83 -15.57
C THR A 85 -2.80 -1.90 -14.79
N VAL A 86 -3.16 -3.10 -14.36
CA VAL A 86 -4.35 -3.35 -13.56
C VAL A 86 -4.06 -2.92 -12.12
N PHE A 87 -4.68 -1.84 -11.68
CA PHE A 87 -4.49 -1.33 -10.32
C PHE A 87 -5.32 -2.14 -9.32
N LEU A 88 -4.67 -2.73 -8.33
CA LEU A 88 -5.31 -3.53 -7.27
C LEU A 88 -5.71 -2.68 -6.06
N GLY A 89 -5.18 -1.47 -5.96
CA GLY A 89 -5.49 -0.55 -4.87
C GLY A 89 -4.27 -0.01 -4.17
N ARG A 90 -4.44 0.38 -2.90
CA ARG A 90 -3.37 0.94 -2.08
C ARG A 90 -3.23 0.18 -0.78
N ILE A 91 -2.00 0.02 -0.32
CA ILE A 91 -1.67 -0.58 0.97
C ILE A 91 -0.79 0.36 1.77
N THR A 92 -1.11 0.52 3.05
CA THR A 92 -0.35 1.34 3.99
C THR A 92 0.46 0.41 4.89
N LEU A 93 1.78 0.44 4.75
CA LEU A 93 2.71 -0.46 5.42
C LEU A 93 3.74 0.32 6.23
N THR A 94 4.16 -0.21 7.38
CA THR A 94 5.37 0.24 8.06
C THR A 94 6.60 -0.45 7.47
N PRO A 95 7.81 0.13 7.60
CA PRO A 95 9.06 -0.51 7.17
C PRO A 95 9.38 -1.83 7.90
N ASP A 96 8.71 -2.11 9.02
CA ASP A 96 8.80 -3.39 9.75
C ASP A 96 7.94 -4.50 9.10
N GLY A 97 7.18 -4.18 8.04
CA GLY A 97 6.27 -5.12 7.37
C GLY A 97 4.84 -5.11 7.92
N THR A 98 4.52 -4.24 8.88
CA THR A 98 3.20 -4.21 9.50
C THR A 98 2.21 -3.41 8.65
N VAL A 99 1.10 -4.05 8.26
CA VAL A 99 0.01 -3.38 7.53
C VAL A 99 -0.83 -2.56 8.50
N VAL A 100 -0.84 -1.24 8.32
CA VAL A 100 -1.63 -0.30 9.15
C VAL A 100 -3.00 -0.05 8.53
N ALA A 101 -3.05 0.07 7.20
CA ALA A 101 -4.29 0.26 6.45
C ALA A 101 -4.17 -0.35 5.06
N HIS A 102 -5.32 -0.61 4.42
CA HIS A 102 -5.35 -1.09 3.04
C HIS A 102 -6.72 -0.76 2.42
N ASP A 103 -6.69 -0.40 1.15
CA ASP A 103 -7.85 -0.26 0.27
C ASP A 103 -7.55 -1.09 -0.97
N LEU A 104 -7.35 -2.39 -0.75
CA LEU A 104 -7.09 -3.40 -1.78
C LEU A 104 -8.41 -4.00 -2.22
N ARG A 105 -8.58 -4.15 -3.53
CA ARG A 105 -9.77 -4.75 -4.14
C ARG A 105 -9.36 -5.64 -5.29
N GLU A 106 -10.13 -6.70 -5.49
CA GLU A 106 -10.01 -7.51 -6.68
C GLU A 106 -10.32 -6.66 -7.91
N PRO A 107 -9.60 -6.86 -9.04
CA PRO A 107 -9.86 -6.11 -10.24
C PRO A 107 -11.23 -6.51 -10.78
N VAL A 108 -12.14 -5.54 -10.84
CA VAL A 108 -13.44 -5.72 -11.49
C VAL A 108 -13.30 -5.32 -12.94
N PHE A 109 -13.39 -6.29 -13.82
CA PHE A 109 -13.57 -6.06 -15.25
C PHE A 109 -15.05 -6.31 -15.53
N ASP A 110 -15.75 -5.30 -16.06
CA ASP A 110 -17.08 -5.52 -16.59
C ASP A 110 -16.96 -6.50 -17.77
N ALA A 111 -17.58 -7.67 -17.61
CA ALA A 111 -17.72 -8.62 -18.71
C ALA A 111 -18.78 -8.07 -19.67
N GLU A 112 -18.34 -7.34 -20.71
CA GLU A 112 -19.20 -6.91 -21.82
C GLU A 112 -19.77 -8.09 -22.64
#